data_AF-A0A7S2ESQ1-F1
#
_entry.id   AF-A0A7S2ESQ1-F1
#
_cell.length_a   1.000
_cell.length_b   1.000
_cell.length_c   1.000
_cell.angle_alpha   90.00
_cell.angle_beta   90.00
_cell.angle_gamma   90.00
#
_symmetry.space_group_name_H-M   'P 1'
#
loop_
_entity.id
_entity.type
_entity.pdbx_description
1 polymer ?
#
loop_
_entity_poly.entity_id
_entity_poly.type
_entity_poly.pdbx_seq_one_letter_code
_entity_poly.pdbx_strand_id
1 'polypeptide(L)'
;GEKFLLTCELPFTVLRKLTIPIPCDRYYSRPLVALSMALSPLWLVYYFRAQFDINLLTIGDRTWPQLAIFGLPLISALLTARHAPSGDVPMRMLVSVPITLWGFVVSATWLDEIADQLVGLLTYFGVLCRIPSTIMGITVLAWGNSLQDMLACVTVARKGLSNMAITACFA
;
A
#
# COMPACT_ATOMS: atom_id res chain seq x y z
N GLY A 1 -24.39 -11.29 1.00
CA GLY A 1 -22.94 -11.45 1.06
C GLY A 1 -22.20 -10.15 0.83
N GLU A 2 -22.37 -9.54 -0.36
CA GLU A 2 -21.63 -8.34 -0.81
C GLU A 2 -21.64 -7.15 0.16
N LYS A 3 -22.78 -6.81 0.75
CA LYS A 3 -22.87 -5.67 1.69
C LYS A 3 -22.07 -5.89 2.97
N PHE A 4 -21.94 -7.14 3.42
CA PHE A 4 -21.18 -7.49 4.61
C PHE A 4 -19.67 -7.46 4.34
N LEU A 5 -19.24 -8.01 3.20
CA LEU A 5 -17.86 -7.90 2.71
C LEU A 5 -17.43 -6.44 2.55
N LEU A 6 -18.27 -5.60 1.92
CA LEU A 6 -18.02 -4.17 1.78
C LEU A 6 -17.90 -3.44 3.12
N THR A 7 -18.66 -3.85 4.13
CA THR A 7 -18.62 -3.24 5.47
C THR A 7 -17.33 -3.59 6.22
N CYS A 8 -16.82 -4.82 6.07
CA CYS A 8 -15.53 -5.24 6.64
C CYS A 8 -14.33 -4.67 5.88
N GLU A 9 -14.46 -4.47 4.57
CA GLU A 9 -13.40 -3.94 3.71
C GLU A 9 -13.29 -2.40 3.79
N LEU A 10 -14.36 -1.72 4.22
CA LEU A 10 -14.42 -0.26 4.36
C LEU A 10 -13.36 0.33 5.31
N PRO A 11 -13.18 -0.16 6.57
CA PRO A 11 -12.20 0.41 7.49
C PRO A 11 -10.77 0.25 6.96
N PHE A 12 -10.44 -0.91 6.39
CA PHE A 12 -9.12 -1.17 5.78
C PHE A 12 -8.90 -0.31 4.54
N THR A 13 -9.91 -0.16 3.69
CA THR A 13 -9.82 0.69 2.49
C THR A 13 -9.67 2.15 2.85
N VAL A 14 -10.37 2.63 3.88
CA VAL A 14 -10.23 3.99 4.38
C VAL A 14 -8.85 4.18 4.99
N LEU A 15 -8.35 3.27 5.84
CA LEU A 15 -7.02 3.37 6.44
C LEU A 15 -5.93 3.43 5.36
N ARG A 16 -6.02 2.54 4.37
CA ARG A 16 -5.08 2.47 3.24
C ARG A 16 -5.11 3.73 2.38
N LYS A 17 -6.31 4.26 2.10
CA LYS A 17 -6.46 5.55 1.40
C LYS A 17 -5.97 6.73 2.25
N LEU A 18 -5.98 6.59 3.57
CA LEU A 18 -5.46 7.60 4.51
C LEU A 18 -3.93 7.57 4.64
N THR A 19 -3.26 6.50 4.26
CA THR A 19 -1.80 6.34 4.41
C THR A 19 -1.05 6.39 3.09
N ILE A 20 -1.69 6.04 1.97
CA ILE A 20 -1.08 6.04 0.65
C ILE A 20 -1.47 7.31 -0.11
N PRO A 21 -0.52 8.22 -0.39
CA PRO A 21 -0.77 9.34 -1.29
C PRO A 21 -0.90 8.80 -2.73
N ILE A 22 -2.11 8.80 -3.29
CA ILE A 22 -2.37 8.42 -4.67
C ILE A 22 -2.57 9.70 -5.51
N PRO A 23 -1.64 10.06 -6.40
CA PRO A 23 -1.89 11.10 -7.40
C PRO A 23 -2.81 10.53 -8.49
N CYS A 24 -4.12 10.70 -8.33
CA CYS A 24 -5.11 10.34 -9.36
C CYS A 24 -5.28 11.46 -10.39
N ASP A 25 -5.28 11.11 -11.68
CA ASP A 25 -5.30 11.99 -12.85
C ASP A 25 -6.55 12.89 -13.04
N ARG A 26 -7.60 12.80 -12.21
CA ARG A 26 -8.88 13.50 -12.50
C ARG A 26 -9.68 14.12 -11.35
N TYR A 27 -9.40 13.79 -10.08
CA TYR A 27 -10.09 14.42 -8.94
C TYR A 27 -9.12 14.55 -7.76
N TYR A 28 -8.55 15.75 -7.60
CA TYR A 28 -7.57 16.06 -6.57
C TYR A 28 -8.27 16.70 -5.35
N SER A 29 -8.46 15.94 -4.26
CA SER A 29 -8.87 16.53 -2.98
C SER A 29 -7.64 16.89 -2.15
N ARG A 30 -7.30 18.19 -2.15
CA ARG A 30 -6.24 18.82 -1.36
C ARG A 30 -6.09 18.26 0.07
N PRO A 31 -7.17 18.13 0.88
CA PRO A 31 -7.02 17.67 2.25
C PRO A 31 -6.68 16.20 2.37
N LEU A 32 -7.10 15.33 1.44
CA LEU A 32 -6.87 13.89 1.53
C LEU A 32 -5.40 13.55 1.22
N VAL A 33 -4.81 14.19 0.21
CA VAL A 33 -3.39 14.03 -0.10
C VAL A 33 -2.51 14.58 1.02
N ALA A 34 -2.83 15.76 1.54
CA ALA A 34 -2.09 16.36 2.67
C ALA A 34 -2.19 15.50 3.94
N LEU A 35 -3.39 14.99 4.24
CA LEU A 35 -3.62 14.06 5.35
C LEU A 35 -2.83 12.76 5.16
N SER A 36 -2.81 12.20 3.95
CA SER A 36 -2.07 10.97 3.67
C SER A 36 -0.55 11.12 3.74
N MET A 37 -0.02 12.27 3.29
CA MET A 37 1.40 12.59 3.48
C MET A 37 1.74 12.76 4.97
N ALA A 38 0.84 13.33 5.78
CA ALA A 38 1.06 13.49 7.22
C ALA A 38 0.95 12.17 8.01
N LEU A 39 0.06 11.25 7.60
CA LEU A 39 -0.15 9.95 8.27
C LEU A 39 0.81 8.84 7.79
N SER A 40 1.37 8.94 6.58
CA SER A 40 2.36 7.99 6.08
C SER A 40 3.62 7.80 6.96
N PRO A 41 4.27 8.83 7.54
CA PRO A 41 5.42 8.65 8.43
C PRO A 41 5.04 8.00 9.77
N LEU A 42 3.82 8.28 10.28
CA LEU A 42 3.30 7.65 11.50
C LEU A 42 3.15 6.15 11.31
N TRP A 43 2.64 5.74 10.14
CA TRP A 43 2.55 4.33 9.76
C TRP A 43 3.93 3.68 9.68
N LEU A 44 4.90 4.31 9.04
CA LEU A 44 6.26 3.77 8.94
C LEU A 44 6.92 3.61 10.31
N VAL A 45 6.76 4.58 11.21
CA VAL A 45 7.27 4.47 12.59
C VAL A 45 6.65 3.29 13.32
N TYR A 46 5.34 3.11 13.17
CA TYR A 46 4.64 1.96 13.74
C TYR A 46 5.15 0.64 13.14
N TYR A 47 5.26 0.55 11.81
CA TYR A 47 5.74 -0.62 11.07
C TYR A 47 7.16 -1.02 11.51
N PHE A 48 8.11 -0.09 11.51
CA PHE A 48 9.50 -0.38 11.92
C PHE A 48 9.60 -0.80 13.39
N ARG A 49 8.73 -0.25 14.25
CA ARG A 49 8.65 -0.68 15.65
C ARG A 49 8.09 -2.09 15.77
N ALA A 50 7.03 -2.41 15.03
CA ALA A 50 6.37 -3.71 15.07
C ALA A 50 7.24 -4.82 14.50
N GLN A 51 7.94 -4.55 13.39
CA GLN A 51 8.64 -5.59 12.61
C GLN A 51 10.12 -5.76 13.00
N PHE A 52 10.82 -4.69 13.37
CA PHE A 52 12.26 -4.75 13.63
C PHE A 52 12.64 -4.53 15.11
N ASP A 53 11.66 -4.34 16.01
CA ASP A 53 11.89 -3.89 17.40
C ASP A 53 12.72 -2.60 17.51
N ILE A 54 12.84 -1.87 16.39
CA ILE A 54 13.59 -0.62 16.33
C ILE A 54 12.66 0.49 16.80
N ASN A 55 12.88 0.96 18.02
CA ASN A 55 12.23 2.18 18.50
C ASN A 55 12.88 3.40 17.85
N LEU A 56 12.45 3.77 16.64
CA LEU A 56 12.87 4.98 15.92
C LEU A 56 12.76 6.26 16.78
N LEU A 57 11.86 6.26 17.76
CA LEU A 57 11.67 7.35 18.71
C LEU A 57 12.75 7.39 19.81
N THR A 58 13.49 6.31 20.05
CA THR A 58 14.46 6.19 21.15
C THR A 58 15.88 5.90 20.64
N ILE A 59 16.11 6.03 19.33
CA ILE A 59 17.47 5.91 18.74
C ILE A 59 18.29 7.13 19.19
N GLY A 60 18.91 6.99 20.36
CA GLY A 60 19.67 8.03 21.05
C GLY A 60 18.80 8.92 21.93
N ASP A 61 19.31 9.32 23.10
CA ASP A 61 18.70 10.26 24.06
C ASP A 61 18.53 11.70 23.51
N ARG A 62 18.39 11.86 22.20
CA ARG A 62 18.40 13.13 21.49
C ARG A 62 17.11 13.29 20.71
N THR A 63 16.46 14.44 20.86
CA THR A 63 15.11 14.73 20.34
C THR A 63 15.05 15.14 18.86
N TRP A 64 16.21 15.36 18.23
CA TRP A 64 16.29 15.77 16.82
C TRP A 64 15.78 14.76 15.78
N PRO A 65 15.91 13.42 15.93
CA PRO A 65 15.39 12.48 14.95
C PRO A 65 13.86 12.36 15.05
N GLN A 66 13.28 12.51 16.25
CA GLN A 66 11.83 12.59 16.45
C GLN A 66 11.25 13.82 15.71
N LEU A 67 11.91 14.97 15.84
CA LEU A 67 11.49 16.20 15.17
C LEU A 67 11.64 16.12 13.65
N ALA A 68 12.64 15.42 13.13
CA ALA A 68 12.80 15.21 11.69
C ALA A 68 11.72 14.28 11.11
N ILE A 69 11.41 13.19 11.83
CA ILE A 69 10.41 12.18 11.42
C ILE A 69 9.00 12.75 11.40
N PHE A 70 8.64 13.62 12.35
CA PHE A 70 7.31 14.28 12.37
C PHE A 70 7.31 15.62 11.62
N GLY A 71 8.40 16.37 11.67
CA GLY A 71 8.49 17.72 11.12
C GLY A 71 8.62 17.77 9.60
N LEU A 72 9.50 16.95 8.99
CA LEU A 72 9.69 16.95 7.54
C LEU A 72 8.41 16.59 6.74
N PRO A 73 7.64 15.55 7.12
CA PRO A 73 6.40 15.21 6.43
C PRO A 73 5.25 16.17 6.77
N LEU A 74 5.22 16.78 7.96
CA LEU A 74 4.26 17.85 8.27
C LEU A 74 4.54 19.10 7.44
N ILE A 75 5.81 19.46 7.27
CA ILE A 75 6.26 20.56 6.40
C ILE A 75 5.95 20.24 4.95
N SER A 76 6.22 19.03 4.46
CA SER A 76 5.90 18.65 3.07
C SER A 76 4.39 18.59 2.81
N ALA A 77 3.58 18.14 3.78
CA ALA A 77 2.11 18.19 3.74
C ALA A 77 1.56 19.63 3.76
N LEU A 78 2.17 20.54 4.54
CA LEU A 78 1.82 21.96 4.56
C LEU A 78 2.22 22.65 3.25
N LEU A 79 3.38 22.30 2.69
CA LEU A 79 3.85 22.83 1.41
C LEU A 79 2.98 22.36 0.26
N THR A 80 2.55 21.09 0.23
CA THR A 80 1.58 20.62 -0.76
C THR A 80 0.21 21.24 -0.54
N ALA A 81 -0.26 21.41 0.70
CA ALA A 81 -1.51 22.11 0.98
C ALA A 81 -1.50 23.60 0.55
N ARG A 82 -0.34 24.27 0.63
CA ARG A 82 -0.18 25.70 0.30
C ARG A 82 0.18 25.95 -1.17
N HIS A 83 1.00 25.11 -1.78
CA HIS A 83 1.51 25.29 -3.16
C HIS A 83 0.81 24.40 -4.20
N ALA A 84 -0.05 23.45 -3.81
CA ALA A 84 -0.81 22.68 -4.80
C ALA A 84 -1.86 23.59 -5.45
N PRO A 85 -1.76 23.85 -6.77
CA PRO A 85 -2.81 24.57 -7.48
C PRO A 85 -4.12 23.78 -7.37
N SER A 86 -5.23 24.46 -7.06
CA SER A 86 -6.56 23.87 -7.23
C SER A 86 -6.96 24.15 -8.67
N GLY A 87 -7.02 23.10 -9.48
CA GLY A 87 -7.50 23.19 -10.86
C GLY A 87 -6.91 22.09 -11.73
N ASP A 88 -7.36 22.04 -12.99
CA ASP A 88 -6.92 21.09 -14.02
C ASP A 88 -5.50 21.40 -14.55
N VAL A 89 -4.61 21.94 -13.73
CA VAL A 89 -3.22 22.17 -14.13
C VAL A 89 -2.39 20.92 -13.82
N PRO A 90 -1.80 20.27 -14.85
CA PRO A 90 -0.99 19.08 -14.63
C PRO A 90 0.21 19.44 -13.75
N MET A 91 0.34 18.72 -12.64
CA MET A 91 1.45 18.90 -11.70
C MET A 91 2.78 18.64 -12.42
N ARG A 92 3.75 19.56 -12.26
CA ARG A 92 5.08 19.45 -12.89
C ARG A 92 5.73 18.12 -12.50
N MET A 93 6.23 17.38 -13.49
CA MET A 93 6.76 16.01 -13.34
C MET A 93 7.84 15.87 -12.24
N LEU A 94 8.60 16.94 -11.99
CA LEU A 94 9.62 16.99 -10.93
C LEU A 94 9.05 16.86 -9.51
N VAL A 95 7.79 17.24 -9.27
CA VAL A 95 7.15 17.16 -7.95
C VAL A 95 6.33 15.89 -7.79
N SER A 96 5.76 15.35 -8.88
CA SER A 96 4.96 14.12 -8.82
C SER A 96 5.80 12.86 -8.61
N VAL A 97 6.99 12.77 -9.21
CA VAL A 97 7.89 11.61 -9.09
C VAL A 97 8.30 11.29 -7.63
N PRO A 98 8.77 12.23 -6.80
CA PRO A 98 9.12 11.90 -5.42
C PRO A 98 7.90 11.49 -4.58
N ILE A 99 6.72 12.05 -4.85
CA ILE A 99 5.49 11.72 -4.13
C ILE A 99 5.01 10.31 -4.50
N THR A 100 5.07 9.93 -5.78
CA THR A 100 4.72 8.57 -6.21
C THR A 100 5.69 7.53 -5.68
N LEU A 101 6.99 7.81 -5.69
CA LEU A 101 8.00 6.93 -5.08
C LEU A 101 7.76 6.73 -3.59
N TRP A 102 7.44 7.81 -2.87
CA TRP A 102 7.08 7.72 -1.45
C TRP A 102 5.82 6.89 -1.23
N GLY A 103 4.76 7.16 -2.00
CA GLY A 103 3.52 6.37 -1.95
C GLY A 103 3.74 4.88 -2.27
N PHE A 104 4.66 4.58 -3.19
CA PHE A 104 5.05 3.20 -3.51
C PHE A 104 5.71 2.49 -2.32
N VAL A 105 6.67 3.13 -1.64
CA VAL A 105 7.34 2.56 -0.46
C VAL A 105 6.33 2.28 0.66
N VAL A 106 5.44 3.24 0.95
CA VAL A 106 4.40 3.06 1.97
C VAL A 106 3.45 1.93 1.58
N SER A 107 3.08 1.83 0.31
CA SER A 107 2.25 0.73 -0.21
C SER A 107 2.93 -0.63 -0.04
N ALA A 108 4.24 -0.71 -0.27
CA ALA A 108 5.01 -1.94 -0.09
C ALA A 108 5.00 -2.41 1.38
N THR A 109 5.18 -1.49 2.34
CA THR A 109 5.10 -1.85 3.78
C THR A 109 3.71 -2.35 4.19
N TRP A 110 2.65 -1.79 3.60
CA TRP A 110 1.29 -2.28 3.81
C TRP A 110 1.08 -3.69 3.26
N LEU A 111 1.67 -4.00 2.11
CA LEU A 111 1.61 -5.33 1.52
C LEU A 111 2.35 -6.36 2.38
N ASP A 112 3.49 -5.99 2.95
CA ASP A 112 4.28 -6.86 3.83
C ASP A 112 3.48 -7.24 5.10
N GLU A 113 2.90 -6.24 5.78
CA GLU A 113 2.05 -6.48 6.96
C GLU A 113 0.85 -7.40 6.66
N ILE A 114 0.19 -7.19 5.51
CA ILE A 114 -0.94 -8.03 5.11
C ILE A 114 -0.45 -9.45 4.79
N ALA A 115 0.70 -9.60 4.16
CA ALA A 115 1.29 -10.89 3.86
C ALA A 115 1.63 -11.65 5.15
N ASP A 116 2.23 -11.00 6.14
CA ASP A 116 2.56 -11.61 7.43
C ASP A 116 1.31 -12.11 8.17
N GLN A 117 0.25 -11.29 8.23
CA GLN A 117 -1.03 -11.69 8.81
C GLN A 117 -1.67 -12.87 8.05
N LEU A 118 -1.59 -12.86 6.72
CA LEU A 118 -2.12 -13.93 5.87
C LEU A 118 -1.35 -15.24 6.07
N VAL A 119 -0.02 -15.18 6.12
CA VAL A 119 0.83 -16.35 6.37
C VAL A 119 0.57 -16.88 7.78
N GLY A 120 0.45 -16.02 8.79
CA GLY A 120 0.08 -16.43 10.15
C GLY A 120 -1.26 -17.16 10.20
N LEU A 121 -2.27 -16.67 9.48
CA LEU A 121 -3.57 -17.34 9.36
C LEU A 121 -3.45 -18.69 8.63
N LEU A 122 -2.67 -18.75 7.55
CA LEU A 122 -2.45 -19.98 6.81
C LEU A 122 -1.74 -21.04 7.67
N THR A 123 -0.73 -20.64 8.45
CA THR A 123 -0.06 -21.54 9.39
C THR A 123 -1.04 -22.05 10.45
N TYR A 124 -1.92 -21.19 10.97
CA TYR A 124 -2.97 -21.60 11.91
C TYR A 124 -3.91 -22.65 11.30
N PHE A 125 -4.40 -22.43 10.08
CA PHE A 125 -5.20 -23.43 9.35
C PHE A 125 -4.43 -24.71 9.05
N GLY A 126 -3.14 -24.62 8.75
CA GLY A 126 -2.29 -25.80 8.53
C GLY A 126 -2.16 -26.70 9.74
N VAL A 127 -2.03 -26.11 10.93
CA VAL A 127 -2.05 -26.85 12.19
C VAL A 127 -3.40 -27.53 12.39
N LEU A 128 -4.51 -26.85 12.12
CA LEU A 128 -5.85 -27.40 12.27
C LEU A 128 -6.11 -28.56 11.30
N CYS A 129 -5.69 -28.42 10.04
CA CYS A 129 -5.86 -29.42 8.99
C CYS A 129 -4.77 -30.51 8.97
N ARG A 130 -3.76 -30.44 9.86
CA ARG A 130 -2.58 -31.33 9.90
C ARG A 130 -1.81 -31.38 8.56
N ILE A 131 -1.77 -30.28 7.81
CA ILE A 131 -1.06 -30.20 6.53
C ILE A 131 0.38 -29.72 6.78
N PRO A 132 1.40 -30.32 6.15
CA PRO A 132 2.77 -29.83 6.23
C PRO A 132 2.92 -28.39 5.75
N SER A 133 3.65 -27.56 6.51
CA SER A 133 3.91 -26.15 6.18
C SER A 133 4.54 -25.95 4.81
N THR A 134 5.40 -26.87 4.37
CA THR A 134 6.04 -26.84 3.05
C THR A 134 5.04 -26.92 1.91
N ILE A 135 4.01 -27.78 2.01
CA ILE A 135 3.01 -27.96 0.96
C ILE A 135 2.12 -26.72 0.88
N MET A 136 1.75 -26.13 2.01
CA MET A 136 1.00 -24.87 2.05
C MET A 136 1.80 -23.70 1.45
N GLY A 137 3.10 -23.61 1.77
CA GLY A 137 3.97 -22.58 1.20
C GLY A 137 4.05 -22.68 -0.33
N ILE A 138 4.31 -23.89 -0.85
CA ILE A 138 4.39 -24.11 -2.31
C ILE A 138 3.05 -23.86 -3.00
N THR A 139 1.93 -24.26 -2.39
CA THR A 139 0.59 -24.03 -2.97
C THR A 139 0.18 -22.56 -2.95
N VAL A 140 0.49 -21.81 -1.89
CA VAL A 140 0.23 -20.36 -1.85
C VAL A 140 1.11 -19.62 -2.85
N LEU A 141 2.36 -20.03 -3.04
CA LEU A 141 3.22 -19.50 -4.10
C LEU A 141 2.64 -19.78 -5.50
N ALA A 142 2.21 -21.01 -5.76
CA ALA A 142 1.58 -21.39 -7.02
C ALA A 142 0.28 -20.60 -7.26
N TRP A 143 -0.57 -20.48 -6.23
CA TRP A 143 -1.81 -19.72 -6.28
C TRP A 143 -1.57 -18.24 -6.53
N GLY A 144 -0.58 -17.64 -5.87
CA GLY A 144 -0.19 -16.24 -6.08
C GLY A 144 0.26 -15.97 -7.52
N ASN A 145 1.07 -16.85 -8.10
CA ASN A 145 1.48 -16.76 -9.50
C ASN A 145 0.28 -16.83 -10.46
N SER A 146 -0.67 -17.74 -10.24
CA SER A 146 -1.88 -17.81 -11.07
C SER A 146 -2.80 -16.59 -10.93
N LEU A 147 -2.93 -16.03 -9.72
CA LEU A 147 -3.72 -14.82 -9.49
C LEU A 147 -3.11 -13.60 -10.21
N GLN A 148 -1.78 -13.47 -10.16
CA GLN A 148 -1.06 -12.41 -10.86
C GLN A 148 -1.24 -12.50 -12.37
N ASP A 149 -1.17 -13.71 -12.93
CA ASP A 149 -1.43 -13.96 -14.34
C ASP A 149 -2.88 -13.62 -14.74
N MET A 150 -3.86 -14.01 -13.91
CA MET A 150 -5.26 -13.64 -14.11
C MET A 150 -5.45 -12.12 -14.18
N LEU A 151 -4.84 -11.38 -13.25
CA LEU A 151 -4.90 -9.90 -13.25
C LEU A 151 -4.25 -9.31 -14.50
N ALA A 152 -3.09 -9.84 -14.93
CA ALA A 152 -2.43 -9.43 -16.16
C ALA A 152 -3.36 -9.65 -17.38
N CYS A 153 -3.93 -10.84 -17.53
CA CYS A 153 -4.88 -11.16 -18.59
C CYS A 153 -6.11 -10.25 -18.57
N VAL A 154 -6.67 -9.95 -17.40
CA VAL A 154 -7.80 -9.01 -17.25
C VAL A 154 -7.41 -7.59 -17.67
N THR A 155 -6.22 -7.11 -17.31
CA THR A 155 -5.76 -5.77 -17.74
C THR A 155 -5.55 -5.68 -19.25
N VAL A 156 -5.04 -6.73 -19.88
CA VAL A 156 -4.87 -6.84 -21.34
C VAL A 156 -6.24 -6.91 -22.04
N ALA A 157 -7.17 -7.71 -21.50
CA ALA A 157 -8.54 -7.80 -22.01
C ALA A 157 -9.27 -6.46 -21.94
N ARG A 158 -9.12 -5.71 -20.83
CA ARG A 158 -9.69 -4.36 -20.68
C ARG A 158 -9.10 -3.33 -21.64
N LYS A 159 -7.90 -3.56 -22.17
CA LYS A 159 -7.25 -2.73 -23.20
C LYS A 159 -7.69 -3.09 -24.64
N GLY A 160 -8.69 -3.95 -24.81
CA GLY A 160 -9.23 -4.34 -26.12
C GLY A 160 -8.42 -5.43 -26.84
N LEU A 161 -7.39 -5.98 -26.19
CA LEU A 161 -6.56 -7.07 -26.70
C LEU A 161 -7.09 -8.44 -26.22
N SER A 162 -8.41 -8.63 -26.28
CA SER A 162 -9.10 -9.81 -25.76
C SER A 162 -8.64 -11.12 -26.42
N ASN A 163 -8.35 -11.09 -27.73
CA ASN A 163 -7.80 -12.26 -28.43
C ASN A 163 -6.42 -12.68 -27.88
N MET A 164 -5.58 -11.73 -27.44
CA MET A 164 -4.27 -12.02 -26.84
C MET A 164 -4.39 -12.60 -25.44
N ALA A 165 -5.36 -12.12 -24.66
CA ALA A 165 -5.66 -12.66 -23.33
C ALA A 165 -6.19 -14.10 -23.40
N ILE A 166 -7.07 -14.41 -24.37
CA ILE A 166 -7.60 -15.77 -24.55
C ILE A 166 -6.49 -16.74 -24.97
N THR A 167 -5.61 -16.35 -25.90
CA THR A 167 -4.48 -17.22 -26.29
C THR A 167 -3.48 -17.46 -25.15
N ALA A 168 -3.29 -16.50 -24.23
CA ALA A 168 -2.40 -16.67 -23.09
C ALA A 168 -2.93 -17.67 -22.06
N CYS A 169 -4.26 -17.73 -21.85
CA CYS A 169 -4.86 -18.69 -20.92
C CYS A 169 -4.93 -20.14 -21.46
N PHE A 170 -4.82 -20.33 -22.78
CA PHE A 170 -4.91 -21.64 -23.44
C PHE A 170 -3.58 -22.15 -24.03
N ALA A 171 -2.50 -21.39 -23.87
CA ALA A 171 -1.13 -21.81 -24.20
C ALA A 171 -0.51 -22.57 -23.04
#